data_AF-A0A7X5TMQ7-F1
#
_entry.id   AF-A0A7X5TMQ7-F1
#
_cell.length_a   1.000
_cell.length_b   1.000
_cell.length_c   1.000
_cell.angle_alpha   90.00
_cell.angle_beta   90.00
_cell.angle_gamma   90.00
#
_symmetry.space_group_name_H-M   'P 1'
#
loop_
_entity.id
_entity.type
_entity.pdbx_description
1 polymer ?
#
loop_
_entity_poly.entity_id
_entity_poly.type
_entity_poly.pdbx_seq_one_letter_code
_entity_poly.pdbx_strand_id
1 'polypeptide(L)'
;MNNGNGAYFVQRNVKSENQWQLIFPSKTGILATLDDVIRTNGGVVGKNPRSTIDDFDKVPPNSTYFGYSGEVMNSPPLTGTGIRLCGPFNGYDLMIHSMYWGGGLYYRTRNGDNDKWNPWYTIWSTFNAKPDANGFLRASSSVVDIHPVGSPIPWPQPNPPSGYLTCNGQAFNKSLYPQLAAAYPSGRLPDLRGEFIRGWDDGRGVDSGRGILSYQEGQAPVSAIAGYWDNNWHNGKHRDTGFSAATGTNNGSFHTIIQEYENQRETRPRNIAFNYIVRAA
;
A
#
# COMPACT_ATOMS: atom_id res chain seq x y z
N MET A 1 7.98 29.05 -71.80
CA MET A 1 7.56 27.62 -71.76
C MET A 1 7.40 27.26 -70.31
N ASN A 2 6.16 27.04 -69.87
CA ASN A 2 5.82 26.68 -68.49
C ASN A 2 5.48 25.18 -68.56
N ASN A 3 6.31 24.31 -67.98
CA ASN A 3 6.30 22.87 -68.25
C ASN A 3 5.11 22.09 -67.63
N GLY A 4 3.95 22.71 -67.44
CA GLY A 4 2.67 22.02 -67.20
C GLY A 4 2.56 21.12 -65.97
N ASN A 5 3.51 21.18 -65.02
CA ASN A 5 3.65 20.19 -63.94
C ASN A 5 3.43 20.76 -62.52
N GLY A 6 2.77 21.92 -62.38
CA GLY A 6 2.43 22.51 -61.08
C GLY A 6 0.94 22.39 -60.73
N ALA A 7 0.61 22.42 -59.43
CA ALA A 7 -0.75 22.71 -58.98
C ALA A 7 -0.94 24.22 -59.00
N TYR A 8 -2.06 24.70 -59.56
CA TYR A 8 -2.32 26.13 -59.68
C TYR A 8 -3.61 26.50 -58.95
N PHE A 9 -3.54 27.56 -58.14
CA PHE A 9 -4.71 28.25 -57.65
C PHE A 9 -5.17 29.23 -58.72
N VAL A 10 -6.39 29.04 -59.21
CA VAL A 10 -6.98 29.92 -60.22
C VAL A 10 -8.21 30.59 -59.62
N GLN A 11 -8.20 31.91 -59.62
CA GLN A 11 -9.38 32.71 -59.35
C GLN A 11 -10.23 32.77 -60.61
N ARG A 12 -11.50 32.37 -60.53
CA ARG A 12 -12.48 32.59 -61.60
C ARG A 12 -13.61 33.45 -61.07
N ASN A 13 -14.04 34.42 -61.87
CA ASN A 13 -15.25 35.16 -61.62
C ASN A 13 -16.40 34.50 -62.39
N VAL A 14 -17.32 33.89 -61.66
CA VAL A 14 -18.54 33.30 -62.23
C VAL A 14 -19.73 33.95 -61.53
N LYS A 15 -20.64 34.56 -62.30
CA LYS A 15 -21.82 35.27 -61.77
C LYS A 15 -21.49 36.31 -60.68
N SER A 16 -20.43 37.07 -60.88
CA SER A 16 -20.00 38.15 -59.95
C SER A 16 -19.44 37.66 -58.60
N GLU A 17 -19.19 36.36 -58.44
CA GLU A 17 -18.52 35.81 -57.26
C GLU A 17 -17.11 35.29 -57.62
N ASN A 18 -16.13 35.66 -56.80
CA ASN A 18 -14.78 35.15 -56.88
C ASN A 18 -14.75 33.72 -56.33
N GLN A 19 -14.61 32.74 -57.22
CA GLN A 19 -14.39 31.34 -56.86
C GLN A 19 -12.91 30.99 -57.02
N TRP A 20 -12.35 30.33 -56.00
CA TRP A 20 -10.95 29.89 -56.01
C TRP A 20 -10.91 28.38 -56.21
N GLN A 21 -10.30 27.94 -57.31
CA GLN A 21 -10.21 26.53 -57.67
C GLN A 21 -8.74 26.09 -57.71
N LEU A 22 -8.43 24.99 -57.03
CA LEU A 22 -7.13 24.31 -57.13
C LEU A 22 -7.19 23.30 -58.28
N ILE A 23 -6.34 23.46 -59.28
CA ILE A 23 -6.36 22.66 -60.53
C ILE A 23 -5.05 21.87 -60.65
N PHE A 24 -5.17 20.56 -60.93
CA PHE A 24 -4.06 19.63 -61.19
C PHE A 24 -4.09 19.16 -62.65
N PRO A 25 -3.36 19.82 -63.56
CA PRO A 25 -3.56 19.63 -64.99
C PRO A 25 -2.97 18.33 -65.59
N SER A 26 -2.13 17.59 -64.86
CA SER A 26 -1.34 16.47 -65.43
C SER A 26 -1.06 15.28 -64.50
N LYS A 27 -1.94 14.97 -63.53
CA LYS A 27 -1.93 13.66 -62.84
C LYS A 27 -3.33 13.14 -62.52
N THR A 28 -3.61 11.91 -62.96
CA THR A 28 -4.44 10.96 -62.21
C THR A 28 -3.62 10.46 -61.02
N GLY A 29 -4.16 10.63 -59.82
CA GLY A 29 -3.57 10.15 -58.58
C GLY A 29 -4.55 10.39 -57.44
N ILE A 30 -4.62 9.44 -56.52
CA ILE A 30 -5.54 9.50 -55.38
C ILE A 30 -4.90 10.43 -54.32
N LEU A 31 -5.56 11.52 -53.96
CA LEU A 31 -5.10 12.44 -52.90
C LEU A 31 -5.12 11.74 -51.52
N ALA A 32 -6.18 10.96 -51.29
CA ALA A 32 -6.37 9.92 -50.28
C ALA A 32 -7.60 9.11 -50.73
N THR A 33 -7.58 7.78 -50.64
CA THR A 33 -8.75 6.94 -50.91
C THR A 33 -9.76 7.10 -49.77
N LEU A 34 -11.01 6.73 -50.01
CA LEU A 34 -11.93 6.48 -48.89
C LEU A 34 -11.33 5.46 -47.92
N ASP A 35 -10.49 4.52 -48.38
CA ASP A 35 -9.75 3.57 -47.53
C ASP A 35 -8.59 4.21 -46.73
N ASP A 36 -8.02 5.31 -47.21
CA ASP A 36 -7.01 6.10 -46.48
C ASP A 36 -7.67 6.98 -45.40
N VAL A 37 -8.91 7.41 -45.63
CA VAL A 37 -9.76 8.08 -44.63
C VAL A 37 -10.44 7.04 -43.71
N ILE A 38 -10.84 5.87 -44.18
CA ILE A 38 -11.43 4.78 -43.37
C ILE A 38 -10.34 4.08 -42.54
N ARG A 39 -9.07 4.08 -42.95
CA ARG A 39 -7.96 3.75 -42.04
C ARG A 39 -7.88 4.68 -40.83
N THR A 40 -8.58 5.82 -40.83
CA THR A 40 -8.76 6.68 -39.66
C THR A 40 -10.02 6.36 -38.83
N ASN A 41 -10.87 5.40 -39.25
CA ASN A 41 -11.89 4.80 -38.40
C ASN A 41 -11.25 3.72 -37.54
N GLY A 42 -11.12 3.98 -36.24
CA GLY A 42 -10.53 3.01 -35.33
C GLY A 42 -11.21 1.65 -35.43
N GLY A 43 -10.41 0.58 -35.56
CA GLY A 43 -10.93 -0.76 -35.79
C GLY A 43 -11.78 -1.26 -34.62
N VAL A 44 -12.84 -2.00 -34.87
CA VAL A 44 -13.56 -2.71 -33.81
C VAL A 44 -12.95 -4.10 -33.69
N VAL A 45 -12.22 -4.35 -32.60
CA VAL A 45 -11.51 -5.61 -32.34
C VAL A 45 -12.37 -6.51 -31.48
N GLY A 46 -12.66 -7.73 -31.92
CA GLY A 46 -13.51 -8.67 -31.18
C GLY A 46 -14.03 -9.79 -32.05
N LYS A 47 -14.87 -10.64 -31.48
CA LYS A 47 -15.49 -11.77 -32.17
C LYS A 47 -17.01 -11.63 -32.21
N ASN A 48 -17.49 -10.44 -32.58
CA ASN A 48 -18.91 -10.17 -32.74
C ASN A 48 -19.21 -9.60 -34.13
N PRO A 49 -20.49 -9.55 -34.56
CA PRO A 49 -20.85 -9.09 -35.91
C PRO A 49 -20.45 -7.65 -36.24
N ARG A 50 -20.06 -6.85 -35.24
CA ARG A 50 -19.62 -5.46 -35.40
C ARG A 50 -18.09 -5.35 -35.46
N SER A 51 -17.37 -6.44 -35.22
CA SER A 51 -15.91 -6.48 -35.23
C SER A 51 -15.36 -6.54 -36.64
N THR A 52 -14.38 -5.69 -36.92
CA THR A 52 -13.63 -5.64 -38.18
C THR A 52 -12.25 -6.30 -38.05
N ILE A 53 -11.83 -6.61 -36.83
CA ILE A 53 -10.54 -7.21 -36.49
C ILE A 53 -10.77 -8.34 -35.47
N ASP A 54 -10.26 -9.54 -35.74
CA ASP A 54 -10.45 -10.75 -34.93
C ASP A 54 -9.28 -11.05 -33.98
N ASP A 55 -8.24 -10.22 -34.00
CA ASP A 55 -7.00 -10.40 -33.26
C ASP A 55 -6.38 -9.03 -32.94
N PHE A 56 -6.01 -8.80 -31.67
CA PHE A 56 -5.36 -7.56 -31.26
C PHE A 56 -4.01 -7.34 -31.95
N ASP A 57 -3.36 -8.40 -32.45
CA ASP A 57 -2.08 -8.30 -33.16
C ASP A 57 -2.25 -7.64 -34.55
N LYS A 58 -3.46 -7.72 -35.10
CA LYS A 58 -3.82 -7.18 -36.41
C LYS A 58 -4.33 -5.73 -36.37
N VAL A 59 -4.42 -5.12 -35.18
CA VAL A 59 -4.75 -3.68 -35.06
C VAL A 59 -3.71 -2.87 -35.83
N PRO A 60 -4.07 -2.03 -36.81
CA PRO A 60 -3.08 -1.28 -37.58
C PRO A 60 -2.16 -0.44 -36.68
N PRO A 61 -0.84 -0.40 -36.92
CA PRO A 61 0.03 0.55 -36.23
C PRO A 61 -0.43 1.99 -36.46
N ASN A 62 -0.25 2.85 -35.46
CA ASN A 62 -0.67 4.26 -35.49
C ASN A 62 -2.18 4.45 -35.71
N SER A 63 -3.00 3.61 -35.06
CA SER A 63 -4.46 3.68 -35.13
C SER A 63 -5.11 3.63 -33.76
N THR A 64 -6.36 4.11 -33.69
CA THR A 64 -7.26 3.90 -32.56
C THR A 64 -8.11 2.65 -32.79
N TYR A 65 -8.75 2.14 -31.74
CA TYR A 65 -9.65 1.00 -31.84
C TYR A 65 -10.64 0.94 -30.67
N PHE A 66 -11.72 0.17 -30.84
CA PHE A 66 -12.57 -0.30 -29.75
C PHE A 66 -12.45 -1.81 -29.64
N GLY A 67 -11.97 -2.33 -28.52
CA GLY A 67 -11.68 -3.74 -28.34
C GLY A 67 -12.61 -4.41 -27.31
N TYR A 68 -13.16 -5.56 -27.66
CA TYR A 68 -13.90 -6.44 -26.75
C TYR A 68 -12.96 -7.44 -26.07
N SER A 69 -13.11 -7.63 -24.75
CA SER A 69 -12.27 -8.54 -23.97
C SER A 69 -12.65 -10.00 -24.10
N GLY A 70 -11.67 -10.89 -23.92
CA GLY A 70 -11.90 -12.32 -23.65
C GLY A 70 -12.45 -13.15 -24.81
N GLU A 71 -12.78 -12.51 -25.93
CA GLU A 71 -13.39 -13.15 -27.10
C GLU A 71 -12.43 -13.35 -28.27
N VAL A 72 -11.21 -12.77 -28.19
CA VAL A 72 -10.19 -12.78 -29.26
C VAL A 72 -8.77 -12.93 -28.71
N MET A 73 -7.84 -13.38 -29.56
CA MET A 73 -6.43 -13.56 -29.21
C MET A 73 -5.80 -12.26 -28.72
N ASN A 74 -4.93 -12.39 -27.72
CA ASN A 74 -4.17 -11.29 -27.13
C ASN A 74 -5.02 -10.12 -26.61
N SER A 75 -6.31 -10.34 -26.34
CA SER A 75 -7.20 -9.30 -25.79
C SER A 75 -6.80 -8.88 -24.37
N PRO A 76 -7.04 -7.60 -24.00
CA PRO A 76 -6.99 -7.17 -22.62
C PRO A 76 -8.11 -7.86 -21.82
N PRO A 77 -8.00 -7.87 -20.48
CA PRO A 77 -9.00 -8.52 -19.63
C PRO A 77 -10.39 -7.89 -19.71
N LEU A 78 -10.53 -6.63 -20.17
CA LEU A 78 -11.81 -5.90 -20.21
C LEU A 78 -12.00 -5.06 -21.48
N THR A 79 -13.26 -4.95 -21.93
CA THR A 79 -13.69 -4.21 -23.14
C THR A 79 -13.46 -2.71 -22.98
N GLY A 80 -13.07 -2.02 -24.06
CA GLY A 80 -12.81 -0.59 -24.03
C GLY A 80 -12.19 -0.01 -25.29
N THR A 81 -11.84 1.28 -25.25
CA THR A 81 -11.16 1.98 -26.35
C THR A 81 -9.65 1.93 -26.19
N GLY A 82 -8.90 1.92 -27.29
CA GLY A 82 -7.45 1.92 -27.24
C GLY A 82 -6.79 2.62 -28.42
N ILE A 83 -5.46 2.73 -28.31
CA ILE A 83 -4.57 3.25 -29.34
C ILE A 83 -3.35 2.32 -29.45
N ARG A 84 -2.92 2.04 -30.68
CA ARG A 84 -1.64 1.37 -30.98
C ARG A 84 -0.72 2.41 -31.62
N LEU A 85 0.45 2.59 -31.02
CA LEU A 85 1.50 3.47 -31.51
C LEU A 85 2.68 2.60 -31.95
N CYS A 86 3.14 2.80 -33.19
CA CYS A 86 4.36 2.17 -33.68
C CYS A 86 5.56 2.93 -33.12
N GLY A 87 6.53 2.23 -32.56
CA GLY A 87 7.82 2.81 -32.19
C GLY A 87 8.70 3.06 -33.42
N PRO A 88 9.83 3.76 -33.24
CA PRO A 88 10.74 4.14 -34.33
C PRO A 88 11.44 2.95 -35.01
N PHE A 89 11.33 1.74 -34.45
CA PHE A 89 11.96 0.53 -34.96
C PHE A 89 10.88 -0.52 -35.25
N ASN A 90 10.81 -0.97 -36.51
CA ASN A 90 9.81 -1.91 -37.04
C ASN A 90 9.53 -3.10 -36.10
N GLY A 91 8.43 -3.02 -35.34
CA GLY A 91 7.94 -4.10 -34.47
C GLY A 91 7.87 -3.75 -32.97
N TYR A 92 8.48 -2.64 -32.52
CA TYR A 92 8.35 -2.18 -31.14
C TYR A 92 7.18 -1.25 -30.97
N ASP A 93 6.07 -1.76 -30.44
CA ASP A 93 4.83 -1.00 -30.36
C ASP A 93 4.41 -0.74 -28.92
N LEU A 94 3.67 0.34 -28.70
CA LEU A 94 2.93 0.60 -27.48
C LEU A 94 1.44 0.48 -27.77
N MET A 95 0.74 -0.34 -26.99
CA MET A 95 -0.71 -0.34 -26.94
C MET A 95 -1.18 0.19 -25.60
N ILE A 96 -2.14 1.11 -25.65
CA ILE A 96 -2.86 1.61 -24.48
C ILE A 96 -4.33 1.32 -24.68
N HIS A 97 -5.01 0.83 -23.64
CA HIS A 97 -6.42 0.46 -23.66
C HIS A 97 -7.10 0.96 -22.39
N SER A 98 -8.06 1.88 -22.55
CA SER A 98 -8.90 2.38 -21.48
C SER A 98 -10.20 1.58 -21.42
N MET A 99 -10.63 1.21 -20.21
CA MET A 99 -11.89 0.49 -20.01
C MET A 99 -12.99 1.36 -19.39
N TYR A 100 -14.24 0.96 -19.64
CA TYR A 100 -15.40 1.44 -18.91
C TYR A 100 -15.87 0.31 -17.98
N TRP A 101 -16.11 0.63 -16.70
CA TRP A 101 -16.25 -0.29 -15.54
C TRP A 101 -14.90 -0.56 -14.83
N GLY A 102 -14.82 -0.24 -13.54
CA GLY A 102 -13.58 -0.40 -12.74
C GLY A 102 -12.46 0.62 -13.00
N GLY A 103 -12.65 1.62 -13.88
CA GLY A 103 -11.85 2.85 -13.94
C GLY A 103 -10.33 2.72 -14.14
N GLY A 104 -9.86 1.61 -14.70
CA GLY A 104 -8.43 1.36 -14.92
C GLY A 104 -8.00 1.65 -16.37
N LEU A 105 -6.71 1.95 -16.52
CA LEU A 105 -6.07 2.14 -17.81
C LEU A 105 -5.02 1.04 -17.97
N TYR A 106 -5.02 0.32 -19.08
CA TYR A 106 -4.06 -0.75 -19.34
C TYR A 106 -3.09 -0.35 -20.43
N TYR A 107 -1.89 -0.90 -20.37
CA TYR A 107 -0.92 -0.80 -21.45
C TYR A 107 -0.14 -2.08 -21.60
N ARG A 108 0.43 -2.28 -22.79
CA ARG A 108 1.44 -3.31 -23.05
C ARG A 108 2.35 -2.84 -24.16
N THR A 109 3.50 -3.49 -24.27
CA THR A 109 4.45 -3.23 -25.34
C THR A 109 4.63 -4.49 -26.19
N ARG A 110 4.96 -4.30 -27.47
CA ARG A 110 5.43 -5.39 -28.34
C ARG A 110 6.94 -5.35 -28.38
N ASN A 111 7.57 -6.50 -28.19
CA ASN A 111 9.00 -6.65 -28.43
C ASN A 111 9.21 -6.92 -29.92
N GLY A 112 9.80 -5.96 -30.63
CA GLY A 112 10.07 -6.08 -32.07
C GLY A 112 11.05 -7.19 -32.43
N ASP A 113 11.98 -7.53 -31.54
CA ASP A 113 12.96 -8.60 -31.80
C ASP A 113 12.33 -9.99 -31.82
N ASN A 114 11.34 -10.20 -30.95
CA ASN A 114 10.67 -11.49 -30.76
C ASN A 114 9.29 -11.56 -31.40
N ASP A 115 8.85 -10.46 -32.03
CA ASP A 115 7.52 -10.24 -32.59
C ASP A 115 6.36 -10.57 -31.63
N LYS A 116 6.62 -10.48 -30.31
CA LYS A 116 5.73 -10.93 -29.23
C LYS A 116 5.23 -9.78 -28.38
N TRP A 117 3.97 -9.87 -27.97
CA TRP A 117 3.41 -8.98 -26.97
C TRP A 117 3.92 -9.33 -25.57
N ASN A 118 4.32 -8.31 -24.84
CA ASN A 118 4.49 -8.42 -23.39
C ASN A 118 3.11 -8.55 -22.72
N PRO A 119 3.08 -9.06 -21.47
CA PRO A 119 1.85 -9.09 -20.69
C PRO A 119 1.18 -7.71 -20.60
N TRP A 120 -0.14 -7.72 -20.38
CA TRP A 120 -0.87 -6.50 -20.07
C TRP A 120 -0.53 -6.02 -18.67
N TYR A 121 -0.23 -4.72 -18.57
CA TYR A 121 0.02 -4.02 -17.32
C TYR A 121 -1.13 -3.03 -17.06
N THR A 122 -1.41 -2.77 -15.78
CA THR A 122 -2.41 -1.77 -15.37
C THR A 122 -1.69 -0.53 -14.87
N ILE A 123 -2.09 0.64 -15.36
CA ILE A 123 -1.71 1.93 -14.82
C ILE A 123 -2.52 2.15 -13.55
N TRP A 124 -1.82 2.47 -12.46
CA TRP A 124 -2.44 2.76 -11.18
C TRP A 124 -3.23 4.07 -11.27
N SER A 125 -4.45 4.04 -10.75
CA SER A 125 -5.35 5.19 -10.61
C SER A 125 -5.83 5.25 -9.16
N THR A 126 -6.48 6.35 -8.77
CA THR A 126 -7.09 6.49 -7.44
C THR A 126 -8.16 5.45 -7.14
N PHE A 127 -8.60 4.68 -8.14
CA PHE A 127 -9.52 3.56 -7.96
C PHE A 127 -8.83 2.29 -7.43
N ASN A 128 -7.61 1.98 -7.88
CA ASN A 128 -6.90 0.74 -7.54
C ASN A 128 -5.61 0.97 -6.72
N ALA A 129 -5.24 2.21 -6.48
CA ALA A 129 -4.08 2.62 -5.70
C ALA A 129 -4.45 3.77 -4.75
N LYS A 130 -3.84 3.79 -3.57
CA LYS A 130 -3.95 4.91 -2.63
C LYS A 130 -2.74 5.84 -2.81
N PRO A 131 -2.92 7.17 -2.86
CA PRO A 131 -1.80 8.10 -2.78
C PRO A 131 -1.07 7.95 -1.45
N ASP A 132 0.26 7.97 -1.48
CA ASP A 132 1.07 8.13 -0.27
C ASP A 132 1.04 9.59 0.21
N ALA A 133 1.67 9.85 1.36
CA ALA A 133 1.73 11.19 1.95
C ALA A 133 2.39 12.25 1.05
N ASN A 134 3.13 11.84 0.02
CA ASN A 134 3.76 12.71 -0.96
C ASN A 134 2.95 12.81 -2.27
N GLY A 135 1.77 12.20 -2.34
CA GLY A 135 0.88 12.23 -3.50
C GLY A 135 1.18 11.18 -4.57
N PHE A 136 2.14 10.27 -4.37
CA PHE A 136 2.43 9.20 -5.33
C PHE A 136 1.47 8.02 -5.14
N LEU A 137 0.88 7.52 -6.22
CA LEU A 137 0.03 6.33 -6.17
C LEU A 137 0.87 5.11 -5.79
N ARG A 138 0.42 4.34 -4.79
CA ARG A 138 1.00 3.06 -4.40
C ARG A 138 -0.03 1.95 -4.53
N ALA A 139 0.41 0.77 -4.97
CA ALA A 139 -0.39 -0.44 -4.91
C ALA A 139 -0.96 -0.60 -3.50
N SER A 140 -2.29 -0.75 -3.41
CA SER A 140 -2.95 -1.09 -2.16
C SER A 140 -2.47 -2.49 -1.73
N SER A 141 -1.46 -2.54 -0.88
CA SER A 141 -0.96 -3.79 -0.31
C SER A 141 -1.65 -4.03 1.02
N SER A 142 -2.31 -5.19 1.16
CA SER A 142 -2.91 -5.64 2.41
C SER A 142 -1.90 -5.75 3.55
N VAL A 143 -0.60 -5.82 3.26
CA VAL A 143 0.49 -5.80 4.26
C VAL A 143 0.55 -4.45 5.00
N VAL A 144 0.08 -3.35 4.40
CA VAL A 144 0.03 -2.02 5.06
C VAL A 144 -1.16 -1.92 6.02
N ASP A 145 -2.20 -2.73 5.83
CA ASP A 145 -3.47 -2.66 6.58
C ASP A 145 -3.60 -3.68 7.73
N ILE A 146 -2.65 -4.61 7.92
CA ILE A 146 -2.74 -5.62 8.99
C ILE A 146 -2.37 -5.10 10.39
N HIS A 147 -1.61 -4.01 10.50
CA HIS A 147 -1.21 -3.42 11.78
C HIS A 147 -1.51 -1.91 11.77
N PRO A 148 -2.43 -1.43 12.62
CA PRO A 148 -2.70 -0.01 12.79
C PRO A 148 -1.41 0.77 13.14
N VAL A 149 -1.29 1.99 12.61
CA VAL A 149 -0.17 2.87 12.99
C VAL A 149 -0.21 3.11 14.50
N GLY A 150 0.94 2.95 15.14
CA GLY A 150 1.11 3.12 16.57
C GLY A 150 0.90 1.86 17.42
N SER A 151 0.41 0.76 16.86
CA SER A 151 0.36 -0.53 17.59
C SER A 151 1.78 -1.06 17.85
N PRO A 152 2.15 -1.40 19.10
CA PRO A 152 3.41 -2.04 19.40
C PRO A 152 3.48 -3.45 18.77
N ILE A 153 4.57 -3.73 18.07
CA ILE A 153 4.82 -5.00 17.38
C ILE A 153 6.11 -5.62 17.96
N PRO A 154 6.07 -6.86 18.48
CA PRO A 154 7.28 -7.59 18.85
C PRO A 154 8.19 -7.81 17.64
N TRP A 155 9.46 -7.44 17.78
CA TRP A 155 10.46 -7.50 16.73
C TRP A 155 11.73 -8.23 17.21
N PRO A 156 12.23 -9.24 16.47
CA PRO A 156 13.30 -10.12 16.96
C PRO A 156 14.70 -9.51 16.88
N GLN A 157 14.87 -8.31 16.30
CA GLN A 157 16.18 -7.68 16.09
C GLN A 157 16.29 -6.38 16.90
N PRO A 158 17.52 -5.94 17.25
CA PRO A 158 17.72 -4.71 18.01
C PRO A 158 17.30 -3.45 17.23
N ASN A 159 17.43 -3.48 15.90
CA ASN A 159 17.14 -2.33 15.04
C ASN A 159 15.83 -2.54 14.27
N PRO A 160 14.91 -1.55 14.26
CA PRO A 160 13.69 -1.63 13.46
C PRO A 160 14.02 -1.62 11.95
N PRO A 161 13.18 -2.23 11.10
CA PRO A 161 13.27 -2.05 9.66
C PRO A 161 12.87 -0.61 9.28
N SER A 162 13.20 -0.20 8.05
CA SER A 162 12.81 1.12 7.53
C SER A 162 11.29 1.32 7.60
N GLY A 163 10.86 2.52 8.02
CA GLY A 163 9.45 2.85 8.22
C GLY A 163 8.90 2.52 9.61
N TYR A 164 9.73 2.03 10.53
CA TYR A 164 9.35 1.72 11.92
C TYR A 164 10.21 2.48 12.92
N LEU A 165 9.66 2.72 14.11
CA LEU A 165 10.33 3.36 15.24
C LEU A 165 10.31 2.45 16.46
N THR A 166 11.39 2.44 17.23
CA THR A 166 11.49 1.70 18.49
C THR A 166 10.69 2.36 19.61
N CYS A 167 9.99 1.59 20.43
CA CYS A 167 9.30 2.06 21.65
C CYS A 167 10.30 2.20 22.82
N ASN A 168 11.19 3.18 22.74
CA ASN A 168 12.26 3.45 23.72
C ASN A 168 12.13 4.84 24.37
N GLY A 169 10.93 5.42 24.43
CA GLY A 169 10.72 6.77 24.96
C GLY A 169 11.08 7.91 24.00
N GLN A 170 11.51 7.62 22.76
CA GLN A 170 11.93 8.65 21.82
C GLN A 170 10.79 9.59 21.41
N ALA A 171 11.16 10.84 21.13
CA ALA A 171 10.27 11.80 20.48
C ALA A 171 10.24 11.56 18.96
N PHE A 172 9.13 11.92 18.33
CA PHE A 172 8.97 11.86 16.88
C PHE A 172 8.35 13.15 16.33
N ASN A 173 8.59 13.42 15.04
CA ASN A 173 8.03 14.58 14.38
C ASN A 173 6.56 14.33 14.02
N LYS A 174 5.63 15.01 14.69
CA LYS A 174 4.19 14.87 14.49
C LYS A 174 3.72 15.30 13.10
N SER A 175 4.40 16.27 12.48
CA SER A 175 4.08 16.73 11.12
C SER A 175 4.51 15.70 10.07
N LEU A 176 5.60 14.97 10.33
CA LEU A 176 6.07 13.89 9.45
C LEU A 176 5.24 12.61 9.62
N TYR A 177 4.75 12.34 10.84
CA TYR A 177 4.00 11.12 11.18
C TYR A 177 2.63 11.44 11.80
N PRO A 178 1.67 11.98 11.02
CA PRO A 178 0.38 12.45 11.54
C PRO A 178 -0.49 11.31 12.08
N GLN A 179 -0.44 10.12 11.48
CA GLN A 179 -1.17 8.94 11.98
C GLN A 179 -0.59 8.45 13.31
N LEU A 180 0.73 8.49 13.47
CA LEU A 180 1.38 8.16 14.73
C LEU A 180 1.09 9.23 15.79
N ALA A 181 0.99 10.50 15.41
CA ALA A 181 0.58 11.59 16.28
C ALA A 181 -0.87 11.46 16.77
N ALA A 182 -1.76 10.85 15.99
CA ALA A 182 -3.11 10.52 16.44
C ALA A 182 -3.10 9.43 17.52
N ALA A 183 -2.24 8.41 17.38
CA ALA A 183 -2.08 7.34 18.38
C ALA A 183 -1.32 7.80 19.64
N TYR A 184 -0.30 8.65 19.48
CA TYR A 184 0.53 9.20 20.56
C TYR A 184 0.56 10.74 20.51
N PRO A 185 -0.49 11.42 21.05
CA PRO A 185 -0.63 12.87 20.95
C PRO A 185 0.51 13.69 21.57
N SER A 186 1.24 13.11 22.52
CA SER A 186 2.42 13.71 23.17
C SER A 186 3.59 13.92 22.20
N GLY A 187 3.60 13.26 21.05
CA GLY A 187 4.77 13.24 20.16
C GLY A 187 5.93 12.39 20.69
N ARG A 188 5.66 11.52 21.67
CA ARG A 188 6.63 10.58 22.25
C ARG A 188 6.05 9.18 22.30
N LEU A 189 6.90 8.21 21.98
CA LEU A 189 6.58 6.80 22.17
C LEU A 189 6.74 6.40 23.64
N PRO A 190 6.01 5.38 24.12
CA PRO A 190 6.32 4.77 25.41
C PRO A 190 7.71 4.15 25.40
N ASP A 191 8.32 4.03 26.58
CA ASP A 191 9.50 3.20 26.78
C ASP A 191 9.03 1.82 27.25
N LEU A 192 9.05 0.84 26.35
CA LEU A 192 8.56 -0.52 26.60
C LEU A 192 9.71 -1.52 26.83
N ARG A 193 10.93 -1.02 27.02
CA ARG A 193 12.10 -1.88 27.25
C ARG A 193 11.98 -2.52 28.63
N GLY A 194 11.76 -3.83 28.66
CA GLY A 194 11.60 -4.60 29.89
C GLY A 194 10.17 -4.60 30.45
N GLU A 195 9.21 -3.99 29.75
CA GLU A 195 7.82 -3.87 30.20
C GLU A 195 6.91 -4.97 29.64
N PHE A 196 5.91 -5.36 30.43
CA PHE A 196 4.80 -6.19 29.97
C PHE A 196 3.60 -5.32 29.60
N ILE A 197 3.05 -5.52 28.39
CA ILE A 197 1.81 -4.87 27.98
C ILE A 197 0.63 -5.63 28.56
N ARG A 198 -0.30 -4.93 29.21
CA ARG A 198 -1.59 -5.50 29.66
C ARG A 198 -2.77 -4.73 29.08
N GLY A 199 -3.91 -5.42 28.99
CA GLY A 199 -5.17 -4.82 28.57
C GLY A 199 -5.59 -3.71 29.54
N TRP A 200 -6.06 -2.60 28.99
CA TRP A 200 -6.66 -1.52 29.75
C TRP A 200 -8.06 -1.95 30.23
N ASP A 201 -8.40 -1.66 31.48
CA ASP A 201 -9.64 -2.13 32.11
C ASP A 201 -10.89 -1.51 31.50
N ASP A 202 -10.81 -0.26 31.04
CA ASP A 202 -11.90 0.50 30.42
C ASP A 202 -13.24 0.40 31.18
N GLY A 203 -13.17 0.40 32.52
CA GLY A 203 -14.35 0.35 33.39
C GLY A 203 -14.93 -1.05 33.63
N ARG A 204 -14.25 -2.14 33.25
CA ARG A 204 -14.66 -3.51 33.58
C ARG A 204 -14.63 -3.80 35.08
N GLY A 205 -13.81 -3.08 35.84
CA GLY A 205 -13.73 -3.17 37.30
C GLY A 205 -12.63 -4.10 37.84
N VAL A 206 -11.79 -4.69 36.98
CA VAL A 206 -10.71 -5.60 37.40
C VAL A 206 -9.43 -4.84 37.75
N ASP A 207 -9.10 -3.78 37.00
CA ASP A 207 -7.96 -2.88 37.23
C ASP A 207 -8.44 -1.42 37.26
N SER A 208 -9.36 -1.14 38.19
CA SER A 208 -10.05 0.14 38.31
C SER A 208 -9.10 1.31 38.61
N GLY A 209 -9.44 2.50 38.10
CA GLY A 209 -8.70 3.73 38.38
C GLY A 209 -7.43 3.92 37.53
N ARG A 210 -7.12 3.00 36.62
CA ARG A 210 -5.93 3.07 35.77
C ARG A 210 -6.20 3.73 34.42
N GLY A 211 -5.34 4.67 34.03
CA GLY A 211 -5.37 5.31 32.71
C GLY A 211 -4.64 4.50 31.63
N ILE A 212 -5.05 4.65 30.37
CA ILE A 212 -4.33 4.06 29.23
C ILE A 212 -2.88 4.57 29.18
N LEU A 213 -1.92 3.70 28.84
CA LEU A 213 -0.47 3.99 28.82
C LEU A 213 0.17 4.34 30.18
N SER A 214 -0.54 4.18 31.30
CA SER A 214 0.04 4.43 32.63
C SER A 214 1.00 3.32 33.06
N TYR A 215 2.11 3.72 33.67
CA TYR A 215 3.06 2.82 34.32
C TYR A 215 2.48 2.30 35.64
N GLN A 216 2.83 1.05 35.98
CA GLN A 216 2.57 0.46 37.28
C GLN A 216 3.78 -0.38 37.65
N GLU A 217 4.25 -0.27 38.89
CA GLU A 217 5.28 -1.16 39.41
C GLU A 217 4.77 -2.61 39.45
N GLY A 218 5.70 -3.57 39.44
CA GLY A 218 5.39 -4.95 39.72
C GLY A 218 4.73 -5.09 41.10
N GLN A 219 3.88 -6.10 41.24
CA GLN A 219 3.39 -6.51 42.54
C GLN A 219 3.40 -8.04 42.65
N ALA A 220 4.15 -8.55 43.63
CA ALA A 220 4.11 -9.97 44.02
C ALA A 220 3.03 -10.26 45.08
N PRO A 221 2.41 -11.45 45.07
CA PRO A 221 1.62 -11.93 46.20
C PRO A 221 2.53 -12.23 47.40
N VAL A 222 1.94 -12.27 48.60
CA VAL A 222 2.61 -12.60 49.86
C VAL A 222 3.31 -13.97 49.76
N SER A 223 4.60 -14.03 50.15
CA SER A 223 5.45 -15.21 49.96
C SER A 223 5.45 -16.18 51.15
N ALA A 224 5.52 -15.71 52.41
CA ALA A 224 5.68 -16.61 53.56
C ALA A 224 5.29 -16.01 54.92
N ILE A 225 5.06 -16.89 55.91
CA ILE A 225 5.03 -16.53 57.33
C ILE A 225 6.47 -16.67 57.86
N ALA A 226 7.04 -15.59 58.42
CA ALA A 226 8.37 -15.60 59.03
C ALA A 226 8.35 -16.45 60.31
N GLY A 227 8.65 -17.74 60.18
CA GLY A 227 8.77 -18.68 61.29
C GLY A 227 9.94 -18.32 62.19
N TYR A 228 9.75 -18.52 63.49
CA TYR A 228 10.76 -18.31 64.52
C TYR A 228 12.04 -19.11 64.22
N TRP A 229 13.19 -18.51 64.55
CA TRP A 229 14.57 -18.96 64.35
C TRP A 229 15.18 -18.62 62.98
N ASP A 230 16.45 -18.23 63.02
CA ASP A 230 17.34 -17.85 61.92
C ASP A 230 17.53 -18.97 60.90
N ASN A 231 16.46 -19.29 60.18
CA ASN A 231 16.48 -20.22 59.08
C ASN A 231 17.08 -19.45 57.89
N ASN A 232 17.99 -20.06 57.13
CA ASN A 232 18.70 -19.52 55.96
C ASN A 232 17.83 -18.90 54.84
N TRP A 233 16.52 -18.77 55.04
CA TRP A 233 15.55 -18.07 54.22
C TRP A 233 15.57 -16.54 54.45
N HIS A 234 16.07 -16.07 55.59
CA HIS A 234 16.16 -14.64 55.90
C HIS A 234 17.46 -14.01 55.35
N ASN A 235 17.56 -13.85 54.03
CA ASN A 235 18.70 -13.14 53.40
C ASN A 235 18.58 -11.60 53.46
N GLY A 236 17.68 -11.06 54.30
CA GLY A 236 17.38 -9.63 54.41
C GLY A 236 16.63 -9.02 53.22
N LYS A 237 16.20 -9.84 52.24
CA LYS A 237 15.50 -9.38 51.03
C LYS A 237 14.00 -9.66 51.06
N HIS A 238 13.34 -9.19 52.12
CA HIS A 238 11.89 -9.22 52.24
C HIS A 238 11.35 -7.86 52.71
N ARG A 239 10.06 -7.65 52.47
CA ARG A 239 9.27 -6.55 53.02
C ARG A 239 8.24 -7.13 54.00
N ASP A 240 8.10 -6.48 55.14
CA ASP A 240 7.01 -6.76 56.08
C ASP A 240 5.68 -6.32 55.47
N THR A 241 4.73 -7.25 55.41
CA THR A 241 3.41 -6.98 54.81
C THR A 241 2.48 -6.22 55.76
N GLY A 242 2.88 -6.06 57.03
CA GLY A 242 2.05 -5.49 58.10
C GLY A 242 0.99 -6.44 58.65
N PHE A 243 0.93 -7.68 58.16
CA PHE A 243 0.04 -8.72 58.66
C PHE A 243 0.79 -9.71 59.55
N SER A 244 0.07 -10.32 60.51
CA SER A 244 0.61 -11.39 61.35
C SER A 244 -0.36 -12.57 61.37
N ALA A 245 0.19 -13.79 61.34
CA ALA A 245 -0.58 -15.02 61.43
C ALA A 245 -0.14 -15.86 62.63
N ALA A 246 -1.09 -16.51 63.28
CA ALA A 246 -0.81 -17.49 64.32
C ALA A 246 -0.54 -18.87 63.68
N THR A 247 0.58 -19.51 64.03
CA THR A 247 0.88 -20.90 63.65
C THR A 247 0.92 -21.74 64.94
N GLY A 248 0.14 -22.84 65.02
CA GLY A 248 -0.23 -23.52 66.28
C GLY A 248 0.89 -24.26 67.03
N THR A 249 0.65 -25.07 68.09
CA THR A 249 -0.54 -25.26 68.95
C THR A 249 -0.23 -25.10 70.44
N ASN A 250 0.98 -24.68 70.82
CA ASN A 250 1.42 -24.70 72.22
C ASN A 250 2.16 -23.46 72.71
N ASN A 251 2.26 -22.36 71.93
CA ASN A 251 2.75 -21.10 72.48
C ASN A 251 2.32 -19.81 71.75
N GLY A 252 1.04 -19.70 71.34
CA GLY A 252 0.34 -18.43 71.06
C GLY A 252 1.02 -17.34 70.22
N SER A 253 2.09 -17.64 69.48
CA SER A 253 2.97 -16.62 68.92
C SER A 253 2.46 -16.21 67.55
N PHE A 254 2.29 -14.91 67.37
CA PHE A 254 2.01 -14.32 66.07
C PHE A 254 3.32 -14.14 65.31
N HIS A 255 3.33 -14.54 64.05
CA HIS A 255 4.47 -14.42 63.16
C HIS A 255 4.18 -13.39 62.07
N THR A 256 5.16 -12.52 61.81
CA THR A 256 5.06 -11.54 60.73
C THR A 256 4.98 -12.24 59.39
N ILE A 257 4.03 -11.82 58.57
CA ILE A 257 3.91 -12.26 57.20
C ILE A 257 4.84 -11.39 56.35
N ILE A 258 5.73 -12.03 55.62
CA ILE A 258 6.73 -11.38 54.79
C ILE A 258 6.48 -11.64 53.31
N GLN A 259 6.90 -10.67 52.49
CA GLN A 259 6.90 -10.76 51.04
C GLN A 259 8.35 -10.68 50.56
N GLU A 260 8.78 -11.62 49.71
CA GLU A 260 10.13 -11.54 49.13
C GLU A 260 10.22 -10.37 48.13
N TYR A 261 11.38 -9.72 48.04
CA TYR A 261 11.58 -8.68 47.03
C TYR A 261 11.54 -9.26 45.61
N GLU A 262 10.93 -8.51 44.70
CA GLU A 262 10.67 -8.88 43.29
C GLU A 262 11.91 -9.15 42.43
N ASN A 263 13.11 -8.87 42.95
CA ASN A 263 14.37 -9.15 42.28
C ASN A 263 14.87 -10.60 42.47
N GLN A 264 14.13 -11.44 43.21
CA GLN A 264 14.38 -12.86 43.37
C GLN A 264 13.75 -13.68 42.23
N ARG A 265 14.20 -14.92 42.03
CA ARG A 265 13.81 -15.77 40.89
C ARG A 265 12.33 -16.23 40.89
N GLU A 266 11.55 -15.84 41.91
CA GLU A 266 10.27 -16.46 42.23
C GLU A 266 9.10 -15.98 41.34
N THR A 267 9.04 -14.69 40.98
CA THR A 267 7.82 -14.11 40.36
C THR A 267 7.93 -13.75 38.89
N ARG A 268 9.12 -13.84 38.28
CA ARG A 268 9.30 -13.50 36.86
C ARG A 268 8.87 -14.65 35.94
N PRO A 269 7.89 -14.46 35.04
CA PRO A 269 7.57 -15.46 34.04
C PRO A 269 8.78 -15.73 33.13
N ARG A 270 8.93 -16.98 32.68
CA ARG A 270 9.86 -17.28 31.58
C ARG A 270 9.43 -16.49 30.35
N ASN A 271 10.33 -15.66 29.83
CA ASN A 271 10.09 -14.82 28.66
C ASN A 271 11.30 -14.84 27.71
N ILE A 272 11.06 -14.46 26.45
CA ILE A 272 12.11 -14.19 25.46
C ILE A 272 12.02 -12.71 25.11
N ALA A 273 13.14 -12.00 25.20
CA ALA A 273 13.19 -10.58 24.94
C ALA A 273 13.07 -10.29 23.43
N PHE A 274 12.00 -9.59 23.05
CA PHE A 274 11.83 -8.98 21.74
C PHE A 274 11.88 -7.46 21.91
N ASN A 275 12.29 -6.76 20.86
CA ASN A 275 12.13 -5.31 20.80
C ASN A 275 10.66 -4.97 20.54
N TYR A 276 10.18 -3.80 20.97
CA TYR A 276 8.88 -3.28 20.57
C TYR A 276 9.07 -2.15 19.56
N ILE A 277 8.45 -2.27 18.39
CA ILE A 277 8.47 -1.26 17.33
C ILE A 277 7.06 -0.84 16.96
N VAL A 278 6.90 0.37 16.43
CA VAL A 278 5.65 0.87 15.85
C VAL A 278 5.88 1.25 14.40
N ARG A 279 4.88 1.07 13.56
CA ARG A 279 4.86 1.63 12.22
C ARG A 279 4.85 3.16 12.31
N ALA A 280 5.68 3.84 11.51
CA ALA A 280 5.78 5.30 11.50
C ALA A 280 4.80 5.96 10.51
N ALA A 281 4.43 5.25 9.42
CA ALA A 281 3.53 5.73 8.37
C ALA A 281 2.80 4.58 7.66
#